data_AF-A0A5D3BPI5-F1
#
_entry.id   AF-A0A5D3BPI5-F1
#
_cell.length_a   1.000
_cell.length_b   1.000
_cell.length_c   1.000
_cell.angle_alpha   90.00
_cell.angle_beta   90.00
_cell.angle_gamma   90.00
#
_symmetry.space_group_name_H-M   'P 1'
#
loop_
_entity.id
_entity.type
_entity.pdbx_description
1 polymer ?
#
loop_
_entity_poly.entity_id
_entity_poly.type
_entity_poly.pdbx_seq_one_letter_code
_entity_poly.pdbx_strand_id
1 'polypeptide(L)'
;MARKLRFFREQMARAGLSPSSHSLGTPDFDLDNLEVKLGEFEVELLEIKDNNEKLQRNYSELLEYKLVLEKVWNVSIDKKLLKFCQSLLFSNVAYFYIEVVL
;
A
#
# COMPACT_ATOMS: atom_id res chain seq x y z
N MET A 1 -24.10 21.37 15.54
CA MET A 1 -22.87 21.32 16.39
C MET A 1 -22.48 19.99 17.07
N ALA A 2 -23.20 19.44 18.07
CA ALA A 2 -22.70 18.32 18.89
C ALA A 2 -22.27 17.05 18.12
N ARG A 3 -23.00 16.71 17.04
CA ARG A 3 -22.66 15.57 16.16
C ARG A 3 -21.28 15.74 15.51
N LYS A 4 -21.01 16.92 14.94
CA LYS A 4 -19.74 17.23 14.23
C LYS A 4 -18.57 17.17 15.20
N LEU A 5 -18.70 17.77 16.38
CA LEU A 5 -17.65 17.75 17.40
C LEU A 5 -17.34 16.34 17.90
N ARG A 6 -18.35 15.49 18.06
CA ARG A 6 -18.15 14.06 18.38
C ARG A 6 -17.37 13.35 17.27
N PHE A 7 -17.73 13.59 16.01
CA PHE A 7 -17.01 13.06 14.85
C PHE A 7 -15.53 13.47 14.87
N PHE A 8 -15.20 14.75 15.01
CA PHE A 8 -13.81 15.21 15.08
C PHE A 8 -13.06 14.60 16.26
N ARG A 9 -13.69 14.46 17.42
CA ARG A 9 -13.09 13.81 18.59
C ARG A 9 -12.74 12.35 18.31
N GLU A 10 -13.63 11.62 17.63
CA GLU A 10 -13.38 10.24 17.22
C GLU A 10 -12.28 10.15 16.15
N GLN A 11 -12.26 11.05 15.16
CA GLN A 11 -11.19 11.08 14.16
C GLN A 11 -9.83 11.43 14.78
N MET A 12 -9.77 12.40 15.69
CA MET A 12 -8.55 12.74 16.42
C MET A 12 -8.07 11.56 17.27
N ALA A 13 -8.97 10.90 18.01
CA ALA A 13 -8.61 9.71 18.79
C ALA A 13 -8.07 8.57 17.91
N ARG A 14 -8.65 8.34 16.73
CA ARG A 14 -8.14 7.38 15.73
C ARG A 14 -6.75 7.76 15.21
N ALA A 15 -6.46 9.06 15.08
CA ALA A 15 -5.16 9.58 14.70
C ALA A 15 -4.16 9.67 15.87
N GLY A 16 -4.55 9.28 17.08
CA GLY A 16 -3.70 9.40 18.29
C GLY A 16 -3.54 10.83 18.79
N LEU A 17 -4.37 11.77 18.31
CA LEU A 17 -4.34 13.18 18.68
C LEU A 17 -5.33 13.45 19.82
N SER A 18 -4.93 14.29 20.77
CA SER A 18 -5.79 14.76 21.86
C SER A 18 -6.18 16.22 21.65
N PRO A 19 -7.46 16.60 21.86
CA PRO A 19 -7.86 18.00 21.81
C PRO A 19 -7.09 18.84 22.83
N SER A 20 -6.67 20.04 22.46
CA SER A 20 -6.05 20.99 23.39
C SER A 20 -7.04 21.39 24.48
N SER A 21 -6.63 21.34 25.74
CA SER A 21 -7.44 21.70 26.91
C SER A 21 -7.42 23.21 27.24
N HIS A 22 -7.02 24.05 26.30
CA HIS A 22 -6.87 25.48 26.53
C HIS A 22 -8.22 26.13 26.84
N SER A 23 -8.43 26.62 28.07
CA SER A 23 -9.60 27.40 28.42
C SER A 23 -9.48 28.78 27.76
N LEU A 24 -10.19 28.98 26.66
CA LEU A 24 -10.21 30.27 25.98
C LEU A 24 -11.18 31.20 26.73
N GLY A 25 -10.65 32.24 27.37
CA GLY A 25 -11.47 33.31 27.96
C GLY A 25 -12.27 33.96 26.85
N THR A 26 -13.59 33.98 26.98
CA THR A 26 -14.59 34.31 25.96
C THR A 26 -14.24 35.56 25.14
N PRO A 27 -13.82 35.43 23.87
CA PRO A 27 -14.17 36.41 22.87
C PRO A 27 -15.58 36.10 22.35
N ASP A 28 -16.25 37.14 21.87
CA ASP A 28 -17.48 37.03 21.08
C ASP A 28 -17.24 36.08 19.89
N PHE A 29 -17.64 34.82 20.03
CA PHE A 29 -17.40 33.76 19.04
C PHE A 29 -18.59 33.69 18.10
N ASP A 30 -18.37 33.99 16.83
CA ASP A 30 -19.36 33.75 15.77
C ASP A 30 -19.54 32.24 15.56
N LEU A 31 -20.54 31.71 16.26
CA LEU A 31 -20.87 30.29 16.28
C LEU A 31 -21.38 29.79 14.93
N ASP A 32 -22.05 30.65 14.15
CA ASP A 32 -22.61 30.30 12.85
C ASP A 32 -21.50 30.09 11.82
N ASN A 33 -20.53 31.01 11.77
CA ASN A 33 -19.35 30.83 10.93
C ASN A 33 -18.51 29.60 11.32
N LEU A 34 -18.41 29.31 12.62
CA LEU A 34 -17.77 28.08 13.10
C LEU A 34 -18.52 26.83 12.64
N GLU A 35 -19.86 26.85 12.62
CA GLU A 35 -20.69 25.73 12.16
C GLU A 35 -20.47 25.41 10.69
N VAL A 36 -20.37 26.46 9.87
CA VAL A 36 -20.08 26.36 8.43
C VAL A 36 -18.70 25.73 8.22
N LYS A 37 -17.66 26.30 8.84
CA LYS A 37 -16.28 25.84 8.67
C LYS A 37 -16.05 24.41 9.16
N LEU A 38 -16.69 24.02 10.26
CA LEU A 38 -16.67 22.63 10.73
C LEU A 38 -17.38 21.68 9.76
N GLY A 39 -18.39 22.14 9.00
CA GLY A 39 -19.01 21.35 7.94
C GLY A 39 -18.09 21.12 6.75
N GLU A 40 -17.41 22.17 6.31
CA GLU A 40 -16.43 22.08 5.21
C GLU A 40 -15.32 21.08 5.55
N PHE A 41 -14.74 21.17 6.75
CA PHE A 41 -13.72 20.22 7.20
C PHE A 41 -14.23 18.78 7.39
N GLU A 42 -15.49 18.59 7.80
CA GLU A 42 -16.09 17.24 7.90
C GLU A 42 -16.15 16.58 6.51
N VAL A 43 -16.56 17.34 5.48
CA VAL A 43 -16.62 16.85 4.10
C VAL A 43 -15.22 16.55 3.58
N GLU A 44 -14.28 17.49 3.71
CA GLU A 44 -12.90 17.31 3.24
C GLU A 44 -12.22 16.10 3.89
N LEU A 45 -12.39 15.90 5.21
CA LEU A 45 -11.84 14.74 5.91
C LEU A 45 -12.44 13.42 5.42
N LEU A 46 -13.74 13.38 5.11
CA LEU A 46 -14.38 12.18 4.57
C LEU A 46 -13.86 11.85 3.17
N GLU A 47 -13.67 12.87 2.33
CA GLU A 47 -13.09 12.70 0.99
C GLU A 47 -11.64 12.23 1.05
N ILE A 48 -10.81 12.83 1.90
CA ILE A 48 -9.42 12.41 2.11
C ILE A 48 -9.37 10.96 2.61
N LYS A 49 -10.25 10.59 3.53
CA LYS A 49 -10.33 9.22 4.05
C LYS A 49 -10.66 8.21 2.95
N ASP A 50 -11.71 8.46 2.16
CA ASP A 50 -12.11 7.57 1.06
C ASP A 50 -11.00 7.47 -0.01
N ASN A 51 -10.35 8.59 -0.34
CA ASN A 51 -9.21 8.61 -1.25
C ASN A 51 -8.03 7.80 -0.72
N ASN A 52 -7.72 7.89 0.57
CA ASN A 52 -6.65 7.10 1.19
C ASN A 52 -6.98 5.61 1.19
N GLU A 53 -8.22 5.22 1.48
CA GLU A 53 -8.66 3.81 1.41
C GLU A 53 -8.60 3.25 -0.01
N LYS A 54 -8.95 4.06 -1.03
CA LYS A 54 -8.76 3.69 -2.44
C LYS A 54 -7.28 3.55 -2.81
N LEU A 55 -6.45 4.49 -2.38
CA LEU A 55 -5.01 4.47 -2.65
C LEU A 55 -4.34 3.24 -2.02
N GLN A 56 -4.67 2.94 -0.77
CA GLN A 56 -4.13 1.78 -0.06
C GLN A 56 -4.52 0.46 -0.77
N ARG A 57 -5.77 0.33 -1.21
CA ARG A 57 -6.22 -0.84 -1.98
C ARG A 57 -5.47 -0.98 -3.31
N ASN A 58 -5.40 0.09 -4.09
CA ASN A 58 -4.69 0.08 -5.37
C ASN A 58 -3.20 -0.25 -5.19
N TYR A 59 -2.56 0.26 -4.13
CA TYR A 59 -1.18 -0.07 -3.81
C TYR A 59 -1.00 -1.55 -3.47
N SER A 60 -1.89 -2.11 -2.66
CA SER A 60 -1.88 -3.55 -2.33
C SER A 60 -2.04 -4.42 -3.57
N GLU A 61 -2.98 -4.09 -4.46
CA GLU A 61 -3.15 -4.82 -5.73
C GLU A 61 -1.90 -4.74 -6.61
N LEU A 62 -1.30 -3.55 -6.74
CA LEU A 62 -0.08 -3.37 -7.51
C LEU A 62 1.11 -4.15 -6.91
N LEU A 63 1.21 -4.20 -5.58
CA LEU A 63 2.23 -4.97 -4.88
C LEU A 63 2.05 -6.47 -5.15
N GLU A 64 0.82 -6.97 -5.12
CA GLU A 64 0.52 -8.36 -5.48
C GLU A 64 0.93 -8.68 -6.92
N TYR A 65 0.59 -7.81 -7.89
CA TYR A 65 1.03 -8.00 -9.27
C TYR A 65 2.55 -8.03 -9.41
N LYS A 66 3.26 -7.13 -8.72
CA LYS A 66 4.73 -7.13 -8.72
C LYS A 66 5.29 -8.45 -8.17
N LEU A 67 4.76 -8.94 -7.05
CA LEU A 67 5.20 -10.20 -6.44
C LEU A 67 4.95 -11.41 -7.35
N VAL A 68 3.80 -11.43 -8.04
CA VAL A 68 3.49 -12.47 -9.04
C VAL A 68 4.48 -12.43 -10.18
N LEU A 69 4.80 -11.24 -10.71
CA LEU A 69 5.76 -11.08 -11.79
C LEU A 69 7.17 -11.53 -11.37
N GLU A 70 7.64 -11.15 -10.18
CA GLU A 70 8.93 -11.58 -9.64
C GLU A 70 8.98 -13.11 -9.50
N LYS A 71 7.91 -13.73 -9.00
CA LYS A 71 7.84 -15.19 -8.85
C LYS A 71 7.87 -15.91 -10.20
N VAL A 72 7.10 -15.43 -11.19
CA VAL A 72 7.08 -16.01 -12.54
C VAL A 72 8.43 -15.83 -13.22
N TRP A 73 9.06 -14.68 -13.08
CA TRP A 73 10.40 -14.40 -13.61
C TRP A 73 11.44 -15.37 -13.05
N ASN A 74 11.50 -15.52 -11.73
CA ASN A 74 12.42 -16.43 -11.06
C ASN A 74 12.22 -17.88 -11.53
N VAL A 75 10.98 -18.37 -11.52
CA VAL A 75 10.65 -19.73 -12.00
C VAL A 75 11.00 -19.93 -13.48
N SER A 76 10.86 -18.89 -14.31
CA SER A 76 11.20 -18.96 -15.74
C SER A 76 12.70 -19.03 -15.98
N ILE A 77 13.49 -18.25 -15.23
CA ILE A 77 14.95 -18.30 -15.27
C ILE A 77 15.45 -19.66 -14.80
N ASP A 78 14.94 -20.18 -13.69
CA ASP A 78 15.34 -21.48 -13.14
C ASP A 78 15.10 -22.62 -14.15
N LYS A 79 13.95 -22.59 -14.83
CA LYS A 79 13.63 -23.57 -15.88
C LYS A 79 14.56 -23.46 -17.10
N LYS A 80 14.96 -22.26 -17.49
CA LYS A 80 15.92 -22.06 -18.60
C LYS A 80 17.33 -22.53 -18.21
N LEU A 81 17.78 -22.20 -17.00
CA LEU A 81 19.06 -22.68 -16.46
C LEU A 81 19.11 -24.20 -16.36
N LEU A 82 18.04 -24.84 -15.88
CA LEU A 82 17.97 -26.30 -15.81
C LEU A 82 18.13 -26.95 -17.19
N LYS A 83 17.43 -26.43 -18.22
CA LYS A 83 17.58 -26.92 -19.60
C LYS A 83 18.99 -26.71 -20.15
N PHE A 84 19.63 -25.58 -19.83
CA PHE A 84 21.00 -25.30 -20.24
C PHE A 84 21.99 -26.29 -19.60
N CYS A 85 21.88 -26.54 -18.29
CA CYS A 85 22.71 -27.51 -17.59
C CYS A 85 22.51 -28.94 -18.12
N GLN A 86 21.27 -29.33 -18.43
CA GLN A 86 20.99 -30.63 -19.06
C GLN A 86 21.66 -30.73 -20.44
N SER A 87 21.55 -29.72 -21.29
CA SER A 87 22.17 -29.73 -22.62
C SER A 87 23.71 -29.85 -22.56
N LEU A 88 24.35 -29.19 -21.59
CA LEU A 88 25.79 -29.31 -21.36
C LEU A 88 26.20 -30.71 -20.88
N LEU A 89 25.40 -31.35 -20.01
CA LEU A 89 25.63 -32.73 -19.59
C LEU A 89 25.53 -33.69 -20.78
N PHE A 90 24.50 -33.57 -21.62
CA PHE A 90 24.36 -34.41 -22.80
C PHE A 90 25.50 -34.22 -23.80
N SER A 91 25.97 -32.98 -24.00
CA SER A 91 27.12 -32.69 -24.85
C SER A 91 28.40 -33.32 -24.28
N ASN A 92 28.71 -33.11 -23.00
CA ASN A 92 29.92 -33.65 -22.39
C ASN A 92 29.93 -35.19 -22.32
N VAL A 93 28.77 -35.81 -22.05
CA VAL A 93 28.64 -37.28 -22.10
C VAL A 93 28.83 -37.81 -23.53
N ALA A 94 28.32 -37.11 -24.55
CA ALA A 94 28.53 -37.48 -25.95
C ALA A 94 30.01 -37.35 -26.37
N TYR A 95 30.70 -36.28 -25.96
CA TYR A 95 32.14 -36.13 -26.19
C TYR A 95 32.95 -37.24 -25.53
N PHE A 96 32.66 -37.58 -24.27
CA PHE A 96 33.34 -38.65 -23.56
C PHE A 96 33.09 -40.03 -24.18
N TYR A 97 31.88 -40.29 -24.67
CA TYR A 97 31.57 -41.55 -25.37
C TYR A 97 32.29 -41.68 -26.71
N ILE A 98 32.45 -40.58 -27.46
CA ILE A 98 33.20 -40.58 -28.73
C ILE A 98 34.69 -40.83 -28.48
N GLU A 99 35.26 -40.24 -27.43
CA GLU A 99 36.68 -40.36 -27.10
C GLU A 99 37.08 -41.74 -26.53
N VAL A 100 36.13 -42.48 -25.96
CA VAL A 100 36.35 -43.85 -25.44
C VAL A 100 36.15 -44.94 -26.50
N VAL A 101 35.40 -44.65 -27.57
CA VAL A 101 35.03 -45.63 -28.62
C VAL A 101 35.94 -45.58 -29.86
N LEU A 102 36.71 -44.50 -30.04
CA LEU A 102 37.77 -44.36 -31.05
C LEU A 102 39.13 -44.85 -30.53
#